data_AF-A0A1Q9XJ07-F1
#
_entry.id   AF-A0A1Q9XJ07-F1
#
_cell.length_a   1.000
_cell.length_b   1.000
_cell.length_c   1.000
_cell.angle_alpha   90.00
_cell.angle_beta   90.00
_cell.angle_gamma   90.00
#
_symmetry.space_group_name_H-M   'P 1'
#
loop_
_entity.id
_entity.type
_entity.pdbx_description
1 polymer ?
#
loop_
_entity_poly.entity_id
_entity_poly.type
_entity_poly.pdbx_seq_one_letter_code
_entity_poly.pdbx_strand_id
1 'polypeptide(L)' 'MSERPPLPRTGDDMDLPEGMTCGDCRHARRCIAMFGHIAEDLSCDWSPSRFQAATVQQSPACAGYTKPLTSRGAA' A
#
# COMPACT_ATOMS: atom_id res chain seq x y z
N MET A 1 -1.00 13.47 -18.20
CA MET A 1 -1.11 12.85 -16.86
C MET A 1 -0.59 13.90 -15.90
N SER A 2 -1.40 14.34 -14.94
CA SER A 2 -1.18 15.58 -14.18
C SER A 2 0.13 15.59 -13.39
N GLU A 3 1.12 16.33 -13.89
CA GLU A 3 2.45 16.53 -13.29
C GLU A 3 2.39 17.56 -12.16
N ARG A 4 1.62 17.27 -11.11
CA ARG A 4 1.67 18.08 -9.90
C ARG A 4 2.98 17.78 -9.15
N PRO A 5 3.69 18.80 -8.64
CA PRO A 5 4.90 18.57 -7.85
C PRO A 5 4.55 17.80 -6.56
N PRO A 6 5.45 16.91 -6.08
CA PRO A 6 5.25 16.17 -4.84
C PRO A 6 5.12 17.12 -3.65
N LEU A 7 4.21 16.79 -2.73
CA LEU A 7 4.00 17.56 -1.51
C LEU A 7 5.27 17.47 -0.63
N PRO A 8 5.92 18.62 -0.33
CA PRO A 8 7.07 18.64 0.55
C PRO A 8 6.64 18.44 2.00
N ARG A 9 7.61 18.12 2.85
CA ARG A 9 7.43 17.98 4.30
C ARG A 9 7.37 19.36 4.92
N THR A 10 6.34 19.65 5.70
CA THR A 10 6.11 21.00 6.26
C THR A 10 6.53 21.10 7.73
N GLY A 11 6.83 19.97 8.39
CA GLY A 11 7.16 19.87 9.81
C GLY A 11 5.94 19.65 10.70
N ASP A 12 4.80 19.27 10.12
CA ASP A 12 3.53 19.07 10.83
C ASP A 12 3.32 17.59 11.23
N ASP A 13 2.32 17.31 12.06
CA ASP A 13 1.88 15.95 12.45
C ASP A 13 1.46 15.06 11.25
N MET A 14 1.42 15.65 10.05
CA MET A 14 1.05 15.05 8.77
C MET A 14 2.23 14.40 8.05
N ASP A 15 3.46 14.76 8.40
CA ASP A 15 4.62 14.31 7.64
C ASP A 15 4.84 12.80 7.77
N LEU A 16 5.32 12.19 6.69
CA LEU A 16 5.74 10.78 6.73
C LEU A 16 7.00 10.64 7.60
N PRO A 17 7.50 9.44 7.91
CA PRO A 17 8.84 9.26 8.51
C PRO A 17 9.95 9.70 7.55
N GLU A 18 11.14 10.07 8.06
CA GLU A 18 12.27 10.47 7.22
C GLU A 18 12.68 9.33 6.29
N GLY A 19 12.88 9.64 5.00
CA GLY A 19 13.26 8.66 3.98
C GLY A 19 12.13 7.76 3.49
N MET A 20 10.89 7.96 3.94
CA MET A 20 9.71 7.23 3.46
C MET A 20 8.76 8.12 2.67
N THR A 21 8.16 7.53 1.65
CA THR A 21 7.24 8.18 0.71
C THR A 21 5.85 7.58 0.78
N CYS A 22 4.84 8.25 0.22
CA CYS A 22 3.48 7.72 0.14
C CYS A 22 3.44 6.34 -0.53
N GLY A 23 4.35 6.05 -1.47
CA GLY A 23 4.54 4.76 -2.12
C GLY A 23 4.93 3.62 -1.18
N ASP A 24 5.62 3.92 -0.09
CA ASP A 24 5.99 2.96 0.95
C ASP A 24 4.84 2.66 1.93
N CYS A 25 3.72 3.38 1.82
CA CYS A 25 2.55 3.18 2.67
C CYS A 25 1.66 2.06 2.14
N ARG A 26 1.16 1.19 3.04
CA ARG A 26 0.17 0.15 2.68
C ARG A 26 -1.12 0.73 2.05
N HIS A 27 -1.40 2.01 2.30
CA HIS A 27 -2.60 2.70 1.82
C HIS A 27 -2.37 3.52 0.53
N ALA A 28 -1.15 3.54 -0.03
CA ALA A 28 -0.77 4.36 -1.18
C ALA A 28 -1.80 4.27 -2.31
N ARG A 29 -2.13 3.05 -2.75
CA ARG A 29 -3.09 2.82 -3.84
C ARG A 29 -4.47 3.41 -3.58
N ARG A 30 -4.92 3.37 -2.33
CA ARG A 30 -6.22 3.92 -1.93
C ARG A 30 -6.17 5.44 -1.91
N CYS A 31 -5.11 6.02 -1.37
CA CYS A 31 -4.91 7.47 -1.34
C CYS A 31 -4.80 8.05 -2.76
N ILE A 32 -4.06 7.39 -3.65
CA ILE A 32 -3.93 7.76 -5.07
C ILE A 32 -5.30 7.69 -5.76
N ALA A 33 -6.06 6.61 -5.54
CA ALA A 33 -7.37 6.44 -6.19
C ALA A 33 -8.45 7.41 -5.68
N MET A 34 -8.42 7.78 -4.39
CA MET A 34 -9.44 8.64 -3.77
C MET A 34 -9.12 10.13 -3.90
N PHE A 35 -7.86 10.51 -3.69
CA PHE A 35 -7.44 11.91 -3.59
C PHE A 35 -6.57 12.35 -4.77
N GLY A 36 -6.12 11.42 -5.62
CA GLY A 36 -5.21 11.75 -6.72
C GLY A 36 -3.81 12.10 -6.27
N HIS A 37 -3.39 11.65 -5.07
CA HIS A 37 -2.00 11.76 -4.61
C HIS A 37 -1.05 10.95 -5.49
N ILE A 38 0.24 11.23 -5.37
CA ILE A 38 1.30 10.50 -6.05
C ILE A 38 2.13 9.72 -5.04
N ALA A 39 2.78 8.64 -5.49
CA ALA A 39 3.61 7.81 -4.61
C ALA A 39 4.81 8.59 -4.04
N GLU A 40 5.21 9.69 -4.67
CA GLU A 40 6.34 10.53 -4.28
C GLU A 40 5.99 11.58 -3.21
N ASP A 41 4.72 11.66 -2.78
CA ASP A 41 4.30 12.60 -1.73
C ASP A 41 5.01 12.25 -0.41
N LEU A 42 5.58 13.27 0.24
CA LEU A 42 6.32 13.14 1.51
C LEU A 42 5.49 13.55 2.74
N SER A 43 4.24 13.96 2.52
CA SER A 43 3.27 14.32 3.56
C SER A 43 1.97 13.54 3.40
N CYS A 44 1.30 13.24 4.51
CA CYS A 44 0.03 12.53 4.56
C CYS A 44 -1.13 13.55 4.54
N ASP A 45 -2.28 13.16 4.00
CA ASP A 45 -3.50 13.99 4.05
C ASP A 45 -4.33 13.76 5.33
N TRP A 46 -3.88 12.86 6.22
CA TRP A 46 -4.54 12.53 7.49
C TRP A 46 -3.79 13.05 8.72
N SER A 47 -4.49 13.76 9.62
CA SER A 47 -3.96 14.23 10.92
C SER A 47 -4.45 13.32 12.05
N PRO A 48 -3.56 12.66 12.82
CA PRO A 48 -2.11 12.53 12.62
C PRO A 48 -1.75 11.56 11.47
N SER A 49 -0.52 11.65 10.96
CA SER A 49 0.00 10.83 9.86
C SER A 49 -0.30 9.35 10.07
N ARG A 50 -1.15 8.78 9.21
CA ARG A 50 -1.56 7.35 9.26
C ARG A 50 -0.63 6.45 8.46
N PHE A 51 0.62 6.88 8.29
CA PHE A 51 1.62 6.13 7.56
C PHE A 51 1.83 4.76 8.22
N GLN A 52 1.73 3.72 7.40
CA GLN A 52 2.07 2.37 7.80
C GLN A 52 2.93 1.78 6.71
N ALA A 53 4.20 1.54 7.04
CA ALA A 53 5.13 0.90 6.13
C ALA A 53 4.48 -0.38 5.60
N ALA A 54 4.43 -0.49 4.28
CA ALA A 54 4.10 -1.74 3.62
C ALA A 54 5.25 -2.70 3.97
N THR A 55 5.10 -3.43 5.08
CA THR A 55 5.86 -4.66 5.26
C THR A 55 5.59 -5.46 3.99
N VAL A 56 6.64 -5.98 3.38
CA VAL A 56 6.51 -6.83 2.20
C VAL A 56 5.83 -8.12 2.64
N GLN A 57 4.53 -8.07 2.98
CA GLN A 57 3.66 -9.23 2.98
C GLN A 57 3.44 -9.56 1.51
N GLN A 58 4.53 -10.04 0.89
CA GLN A 58 4.42 -11.16 -0.01
C GLN A 58 3.58 -12.17 0.77
N SER A 59 2.28 -12.21 0.51
CA SER A 59 1.64 -13.51 0.54
C SER A 59 2.46 -14.30 -0.47
N PRO A 60 3.28 -15.30 -0.06
CA PRO A 60 3.58 -16.32 -1.04
C PRO A 60 2.21 -16.77 -1.50
N ALA A 61 2.08 -16.89 -2.81
CA ALA A 61 0.94 -17.49 -3.46
C ALA A 61 0.30 -18.53 -2.52
N CYS A 62 -1.03 -18.58 -2.52
CA CYS A 62 -1.71 -19.86 -2.33
C CYS A 62 -1.20 -20.81 -3.43
N ALA A 63 0.04 -21.26 -3.28
CA ALA A 63 0.64 -22.39 -3.90
C ALA A 63 -0.01 -23.57 -3.21
N GLY A 64 -0.93 -24.21 -3.92
CA GLY A 64 -1.43 -25.51 -3.57
C GLY A 64 -2.53 -25.52 -2.50
N TYR A 65 -3.73 -25.09 -2.89
CA TYR A 65 -4.87 -25.95 -2.55
C TYR A 65 -4.98 -27.02 -3.65
N THR A 66 -4.15 -28.06 -3.57
CA THR A 66 -4.42 -29.31 -4.29
C THR A 66 -5.63 -29.93 -3.61
N LYS A 67 -6.81 -29.67 -4.15
CA LYS A 67 -8.02 -30.41 -3.78
C LYS A 67 -7.72 -31.89 -4.06
N PRO A 68 -7.76 -32.81 -3.08
CA PRO A 68 -7.68 -34.22 -3.40
C PRO A 68 -8.92 -34.55 -4.24
N LEU A 69 -8.70 -34.93 -5.50
CA LEU A 69 -9.72 -35.53 -6.33
C LEU A 69 -10.15 -36.81 -5.62
N THR A 70 -11.42 -36.86 -5.20
CA THR A 70 -11.98 -37.99 -4.49
C THR A 70 -12.02 -39.18 -5.46
N SER A 71 -11.02 -40.05 -5.40
CA SER A 71 -11.04 -41.34 -6.08
C SER A 71 -11.89 -42.32 -5.28
N ARG A 72 -13.18 -42.43 -5.61
CA ARG A 72 -14.01 -43.62 -5.41
C ARG A 72 -15.05 -43.65 -6.54
N GLY A 73 -14.96 -44.47 -7.59
CA GLY A 73 -14.35 -45.79 -7.69
C GLY A 73 -15.36 -46.85 -7.27
N ALA A 74 -16.09 -47.37 -8.27
CA ALA A 74 -16.66 -48.71 -8.41
C ALA A 74 -17.44 -49.35 -7.23
N ALA A 75 -18.74 -49.55 -7.47
CA ALA A 75 -19.44 -50.81 -7.22
C ALA A 75 -20.68 -50.86 -8.13
#